data_AF-A0A1T1B6F8-F1
#
_entry.id   AF-A0A1T1B6F8-F1
#
_cell.length_a   1.000
_cell.length_b   1.000
_cell.length_c   1.000
_cell.angle_alpha   90.00
_cell.angle_beta   90.00
_cell.angle_gamma   90.00
#
_symmetry.space_group_name_H-M   'P 1'
#
loop_
_entity.id
_entity.type
_entity.pdbx_description
1 polymer ?
#
loop_
_entity_poly.entity_id
_entity_poly.type
_entity_poly.pdbx_seq_one_letter_code
_entity_poly.pdbx_strand_id
1 'polypeptide(L)'
;MTPRKKASPKADAPESTLDRLLARVTVEDAPDQEDAATFAVDRVTRTVLVRVNPDLVNDEARHGYRLRGVLKLVLSGYAAYNNDVARRYGRFDEGLVYEQAESDALMDLEPLLHGLLPFEAPDAPAPASED
;
A
#
# COMPACT_ATOMS: atom_id res chain seq x y z
N MET A 1 8.76 34.66 -45.25
CA MET A 1 9.01 34.48 -43.80
C MET A 1 7.85 33.71 -43.21
N THR A 2 8.03 32.42 -42.90
CA THR A 2 7.04 31.61 -42.18
C THR A 2 7.44 31.52 -40.71
N PRO A 3 6.56 31.81 -39.76
CA PRO A 3 6.89 31.70 -38.34
C PRO A 3 6.98 30.22 -37.96
N ARG A 4 8.13 29.82 -37.40
CA ARG A 4 8.35 28.49 -36.81
C ARG A 4 7.35 28.27 -35.67
N LYS A 5 6.49 27.25 -35.79
CA LYS A 5 5.69 26.73 -34.67
C LYS A 5 6.66 26.28 -33.56
N LYS A 6 6.58 26.90 -32.39
CA LYS A 6 7.19 26.38 -31.16
C LYS A 6 6.48 25.06 -30.83
N ALA A 7 7.23 23.98 -30.71
CA ALA A 7 6.72 22.76 -30.11
C ALA A 7 6.29 23.10 -28.67
N SER A 8 5.01 22.94 -28.37
CA SER A 8 4.53 23.01 -26.99
C SER A 8 5.21 21.90 -26.19
N PRO A 9 5.61 22.15 -24.92
CA PRO A 9 6.13 21.09 -24.07
C PRO A 9 5.04 20.02 -23.93
N LYS A 10 5.42 18.75 -24.14
CA LYS A 10 4.56 17.61 -23.77
C LYS A 10 4.22 17.82 -22.30
N ALA A 11 2.95 18.07 -22.00
CA ALA A 11 2.46 17.99 -20.64
C ALA A 11 2.67 16.54 -20.20
N ASP A 12 3.45 16.34 -19.14
CA ASP A 12 3.58 15.05 -18.49
C ASP A 12 2.18 14.53 -18.16
N ALA A 13 1.94 13.24 -18.42
CA ALA A 13 0.66 12.61 -18.13
C ALA A 13 0.29 12.86 -16.65
N PRO A 14 -0.99 13.09 -16.33
CA PRO A 14 -1.39 13.26 -14.93
C PRO A 14 -0.98 12.00 -14.16
N GLU A 15 -0.13 12.15 -13.14
CA GLU A 15 0.24 11.05 -12.24
C GLU A 15 -1.04 10.38 -11.73
N SER A 16 -1.07 9.05 -11.78
CA SER A 16 -2.23 8.32 -11.31
C SER A 16 -2.43 8.57 -9.80
N THR A 17 -3.67 8.45 -9.32
CA THR A 17 -3.95 8.58 -7.88
C THR A 17 -3.16 7.56 -7.06
N LEU A 18 -2.87 6.39 -7.61
CA LEU A 18 -2.04 5.37 -6.97
C LEU A 18 -0.58 5.82 -6.85
N ASP A 19 0.00 6.40 -7.90
CA ASP A 19 1.40 6.86 -7.87
C ASP A 19 1.62 7.92 -6.78
N ARG A 20 0.67 8.87 -6.66
CA ARG A 20 0.68 9.90 -5.61
C ARG A 20 0.54 9.33 -4.21
N LEU A 21 -0.16 8.21 -4.05
CA LEU A 21 -0.28 7.51 -2.76
C LEU A 21 0.98 6.69 -2.45
N LEU A 22 1.53 5.98 -3.43
CA LEU A 22 2.78 5.23 -3.32
C LEU A 22 3.96 6.13 -2.98
N ALA A 23 3.98 7.37 -3.47
CA ALA A 23 4.99 8.38 -3.11
C ALA A 23 4.97 8.78 -1.63
N ARG A 24 3.90 8.46 -0.90
CA ARG A 24 3.74 8.76 0.53
C ARG A 24 4.02 7.55 1.43
N VAL A 25 4.46 6.44 0.83
CA VAL A 25 4.88 5.23 1.53
C VAL A 25 6.38 5.06 1.37
N THR A 26 7.09 5.08 2.49
CA THR A 26 8.52 4.78 2.57
C THR A 26 8.69 3.33 3.00
N VAL A 27 9.58 2.59 2.34
CA VAL A 27 9.95 1.23 2.71
C VAL A 27 11.41 1.23 3.16
N GLU A 28 11.68 0.74 4.36
CA GLU A 28 13.02 0.66 4.95
C GLU A 28 13.35 -0.78 5.35
N ASP A 29 14.62 -1.15 5.27
CA ASP A 29 15.11 -2.43 5.76
C ASP A 29 15.35 -2.38 7.26
N ALA A 30 14.80 -3.35 7.98
CA ALA A 30 14.98 -3.56 9.40
C ALA A 30 15.39 -5.03 9.62
N PRO A 31 16.69 -5.36 9.51
CA PRO A 31 17.18 -6.73 9.66
C PRO A 31 17.04 -7.28 11.08
N ASP A 32 16.83 -6.40 12.06
CA ASP A 32 16.74 -6.72 13.48
C ASP A 32 15.31 -7.02 13.97
N GLN A 33 14.28 -6.81 13.14
CA GLN A 33 12.89 -7.10 13.54
C GLN A 33 12.52 -8.58 13.34
N GLU A 34 11.73 -9.14 14.24
CA GLU A 34 11.29 -10.55 14.16
C GLU A 34 10.18 -10.76 13.10
N ASP A 35 9.32 -9.76 12.90
CA ASP A 35 8.21 -9.82 11.96
C ASP A 35 8.65 -9.56 10.52
N ALA A 36 7.94 -10.14 9.54
CA ALA A 36 8.22 -9.89 8.12
C ALA A 36 8.10 -8.40 7.75
N ALA A 37 7.11 -7.69 8.32
CA ALA A 37 7.00 -6.24 8.17
C ALA A 37 6.22 -5.58 9.31
N THR A 38 6.58 -4.34 9.64
CA THR A 38 5.84 -3.46 10.54
C THR A 38 5.43 -2.16 9.85
N PHE A 39 4.35 -1.55 10.31
CA PHE A 39 3.76 -0.35 9.69
C PHE A 39 3.59 0.77 10.72
N ALA A 40 4.08 1.96 10.40
CA ALA A 40 3.84 3.16 11.19
C ALA A 40 3.17 4.22 10.31
N VAL A 41 1.98 4.67 10.71
CA VAL A 41 1.22 5.71 9.99
C VAL A 41 1.38 7.05 10.72
N ASP A 42 1.96 8.04 10.05
CA ASP A 42 1.95 9.42 10.53
C ASP A 42 0.75 10.14 9.93
N ARG A 43 -0.23 10.47 10.80
CA ARG A 43 -1.47 11.13 10.40
C ARG A 43 -1.30 12.63 10.12
N VAL A 44 -0.25 13.25 10.67
CA VAL A 44 0.02 14.69 10.54
C VAL A 44 0.60 14.98 9.15
N THR A 45 1.68 14.29 8.80
CA THR A 45 2.31 14.39 7.47
C THR A 45 1.60 13.52 6.43
N ARG A 46 0.72 12.63 6.89
CA ARG A 46 -0.04 11.68 6.09
C ARG A 46 0.88 10.80 5.25
N THR A 47 1.86 10.19 5.91
CA THR A 47 2.80 9.24 5.31
C THR A 47 2.77 7.91 6.06
N VAL A 48 3.28 6.86 5.42
CA VAL A 48 3.46 5.56 6.04
C VAL A 48 4.91 5.14 5.92
N LEU A 49 5.48 4.65 7.01
CA LEU A 49 6.73 3.94 7.03
C LEU A 49 6.44 2.44 7.16
N VAL A 50 6.97 1.67 6.22
CA VAL A 50 6.94 0.22 6.22
C VAL A 50 8.36 -0.25 6.48
N ARG A 51 8.58 -0.95 7.59
CA ARG A 51 9.87 -1.60 7.85
C ARG A 51 9.76 -3.06 7.49
N VAL A 52 10.63 -3.56 6.63
CA VAL A 52 10.63 -4.95 6.16
C VAL A 52 11.88 -5.66 6.65
N ASN A 53 11.75 -6.93 7.06
CA ASN A 53 12.91 -7.75 7.34
C ASN A 53 13.42 -8.31 6.00
N PRO A 54 14.62 -7.92 5.53
CA PRO A 54 15.15 -8.34 4.24
C PRO A 54 15.41 -9.85 4.15
N ASP A 55 15.59 -10.54 5.28
CA ASP A 55 15.82 -11.99 5.33
C ASP A 55 14.51 -12.80 5.19
N LEU A 56 13.37 -12.16 5.47
CA LEU A 56 12.03 -12.77 5.43
C LEU A 56 11.22 -12.33 4.20
N VAL A 57 11.60 -11.22 3.57
CA VAL A 57 10.82 -10.55 2.52
C VAL A 57 11.68 -10.33 1.28
N ASN A 58 11.33 -11.03 0.20
CA ASN A 58 11.94 -10.81 -1.12
C ASN A 58 11.47 -9.50 -1.79
N ASP A 59 12.14 -9.07 -2.85
CA ASP A 59 11.85 -7.79 -3.53
C ASP A 59 10.42 -7.68 -4.06
N GLU A 60 9.82 -8.80 -4.47
CA GLU A 60 8.43 -8.84 -4.93
C GLU A 60 7.44 -8.61 -3.77
N ALA A 61 7.66 -9.28 -2.63
CA ALA A 61 6.86 -9.10 -1.44
C ALA A 61 6.98 -7.68 -0.87
N ARG A 62 8.14 -7.01 -1.04
CA ARG A 62 8.29 -5.58 -0.67
C ARG A 62 7.28 -4.68 -1.38
N HIS A 63 7.01 -4.94 -2.66
CA HIS A 63 5.99 -4.18 -3.39
C HIS A 63 4.59 -4.38 -2.78
N GLY A 64 4.26 -5.63 -2.42
CA GLY A 64 3.03 -5.95 -1.70
C GLY A 64 2.89 -5.22 -0.36
N TYR A 65 3.98 -5.17 0.43
CA TYR A 65 4.00 -4.41 1.69
C TYR A 65 3.88 -2.89 1.47
N ARG A 66 4.45 -2.35 0.38
CA ARG A 66 4.25 -0.95 0.01
C ARG A 66 2.79 -0.65 -0.31
N LEU A 67 2.10 -1.54 -1.05
CA LEU A 67 0.67 -1.40 -1.34
C LEU A 67 -0.19 -1.52 -0.07
N ARG A 68 0.13 -2.44 0.84
CA ARG A 68 -0.49 -2.51 2.18
C ARG A 68 -0.28 -1.22 2.97
N GLY A 69 0.88 -0.58 2.83
CA GLY A 69 1.14 0.75 3.39
C GLY A 69 0.20 1.83 2.83
N VAL A 70 -0.08 1.81 1.52
CA VAL A 70 -1.07 2.72 0.89
C VAL A 70 -2.46 2.48 1.48
N LEU A 71 -2.87 1.22 1.63
CA LEU A 71 -4.17 0.88 2.21
C LEU A 71 -4.30 1.45 3.63
N LYS A 72 -3.31 1.23 4.50
CA LYS A 72 -3.29 1.78 5.86
C LYS A 72 -3.36 3.31 5.88
N LEU A 73 -2.70 3.96 4.94
CA LEU A 73 -2.77 5.42 4.81
C LEU A 73 -4.19 5.90 4.47
N VAL A 74 -4.85 5.25 3.51
CA VAL A 74 -6.21 5.57 3.08
C VAL A 74 -7.20 5.36 4.24
N LEU A 75 -7.14 4.20 4.88
CA LEU A 75 -8.00 3.87 6.02
C LEU A 75 -7.81 4.84 7.19
N SER A 76 -6.57 5.22 7.50
CA SER A 76 -6.31 6.24 8.52
C SER A 76 -6.91 7.61 8.16
N GLY A 77 -7.00 7.95 6.88
CA GLY A 77 -7.69 9.15 6.40
C GLY A 77 -9.19 9.09 6.63
N TYR A 78 -9.82 7.93 6.36
CA TYR A 78 -11.23 7.70 6.67
C TYR A 78 -11.52 7.77 8.17
N ALA A 79 -10.63 7.21 9.01
CA ALA A 79 -10.76 7.31 10.46
C ALA A 79 -10.78 8.77 10.94
N ALA A 80 -9.84 9.59 10.45
CA ALA A 80 -9.78 11.00 10.80
C ALA A 80 -11.03 11.77 10.33
N TYR A 81 -11.52 11.47 9.12
CA TYR A 81 -12.76 12.03 8.60
C TYR A 81 -13.98 11.65 9.46
N ASN A 82 -14.09 10.38 9.84
CA ASN A 82 -15.16 9.91 10.71
C ASN A 82 -15.11 10.58 12.09
N ASN A 83 -13.92 10.84 12.63
CA ASN A 83 -13.75 11.54 13.89
C ASN A 83 -14.25 12.98 13.81
N ASP A 84 -13.87 13.68 12.74
CA ASP A 84 -14.33 15.04 12.49
C ASP A 84 -15.86 15.11 12.32
N VAL A 85 -16.45 14.13 11.63
CA VAL A 85 -17.91 14.02 11.47
C VAL A 85 -18.57 13.67 12.82
N ALA A 86 -18.06 12.70 13.57
CA ALA A 86 -18.59 12.30 14.87
C ALA A 86 -18.52 13.46 15.89
N ARG A 87 -17.41 14.20 15.92
CA ARG A 87 -17.26 15.41 16.74
C ARG A 87 -18.25 16.51 16.35
N ARG A 88 -18.59 16.62 15.07
CA ARG A 88 -19.48 17.66 14.53
C ARG A 88 -20.97 17.32 14.62
N TYR A 89 -21.32 16.05 14.55
CA TYR A 89 -22.72 15.59 14.43
C TYR A 89 -23.16 14.64 15.56
N GLY A 90 -22.24 14.26 16.45
CA GLY A 90 -22.51 13.54 17.69
C GLY A 90 -23.16 12.18 17.49
N ARG A 91 -22.36 11.15 17.17
CA ARG A 91 -22.70 9.71 17.29
C ARG A 91 -21.50 8.82 16.87
N PHE A 92 -21.52 7.59 17.40
CA PHE A 92 -20.74 6.38 17.05
C PHE A 92 -19.46 6.11 17.84
N ASP A 93 -19.26 4.82 18.14
CA ASP A 93 -18.07 4.24 18.76
C ASP A 93 -17.06 3.90 17.65
N GLU A 94 -16.06 4.77 17.48
CA GLU A 94 -15.18 4.79 16.31
C GLU A 94 -14.20 3.62 16.22
N GLY A 95 -13.77 3.08 17.36
CA GLY A 95 -12.74 2.05 17.41
C GLY A 95 -13.19 0.79 16.65
N LEU A 96 -14.40 0.34 16.94
CA LEU A 96 -15.01 -0.84 16.31
C LEU A 96 -15.26 -0.66 14.81
N VAL A 97 -15.73 0.52 14.37
CA VAL A 97 -16.01 0.77 12.95
C VAL A 97 -14.73 0.85 12.14
N TYR A 98 -13.66 1.44 12.72
CA TYR A 98 -12.36 1.52 12.07
C TYR A 98 -11.70 0.14 11.95
N GLU A 99 -11.64 -0.63 13.04
CA GLU A 99 -11.06 -1.98 13.03
C GLU A 99 -11.82 -2.91 12.08
N GLN A 100 -13.15 -2.84 12.05
CA GLN A 100 -13.97 -3.60 11.12
C GLN A 100 -13.72 -3.18 9.66
N ALA A 101 -13.68 -1.88 9.37
CA ALA A 101 -13.41 -1.39 8.01
C ALA A 101 -11.99 -1.71 7.53
N GLU A 102 -11.00 -1.71 8.44
CA GLU A 102 -9.63 -2.15 8.13
C GLU A 102 -9.58 -3.65 7.84
N SER A 103 -10.27 -4.47 8.64
CA SER A 103 -10.38 -5.92 8.44
C SER A 103 -11.09 -6.25 7.12
N ASP A 104 -12.23 -5.63 6.85
CA ASP A 104 -13.03 -5.85 5.63
C ASP A 104 -12.22 -5.44 4.38
N ALA A 105 -11.58 -4.27 4.43
CA ALA A 105 -10.75 -3.81 3.32
C ALA A 105 -9.52 -4.71 3.10
N LEU A 106 -8.90 -5.24 4.17
CA LEU A 106 -7.79 -6.19 4.04
C LEU A 106 -8.25 -7.52 3.43
N MET A 107 -9.40 -8.06 3.87
CA MET A 107 -9.95 -9.29 3.29
C MET A 107 -10.28 -9.16 1.80
N ASP A 108 -10.84 -8.01 1.38
CA ASP A 108 -11.21 -7.79 -0.02
C ASP A 108 -10.00 -7.44 -0.89
N LEU A 109 -8.99 -6.76 -0.32
CA LEU A 109 -7.82 -6.33 -1.07
C LEU A 109 -6.77 -7.45 -1.18
N GLU A 110 -6.66 -8.35 -0.21
CA GLU A 110 -5.66 -9.41 -0.20
C GLU A 110 -5.75 -10.31 -1.46
N PRO A 111 -6.92 -10.82 -1.89
CA PRO A 111 -7.05 -11.56 -3.15
C PRO A 111 -6.69 -10.73 -4.39
N LEU A 112 -6.95 -9.42 -4.39
CA LEU A 112 -6.62 -8.52 -5.50
C LEU A 112 -5.13 -8.23 -5.56
N LEU A 113 -4.46 -8.09 -4.41
CA LEU A 113 -3.01 -7.99 -4.31
C LEU A 113 -2.34 -9.29 -4.77
N HIS A 114 -2.91 -10.44 -4.41
CA HIS A 114 -2.48 -11.73 -4.93
C HIS A 114 -2.75 -11.88 -6.44
N GLY A 115 -3.83 -11.29 -6.97
CA GLY A 115 -4.18 -11.32 -8.39
C GLY A 115 -3.41 -10.33 -9.28
N LEU A 116 -2.78 -9.31 -8.69
CA LEU A 116 -1.86 -8.40 -9.38
C LEU A 116 -0.46 -9.00 -9.54
N LEU A 117 -0.20 -10.18 -8.96
CA LEU A 117 0.96 -11.00 -9.26
C LEU A 117 0.67 -11.82 -10.54
N PRO A 118 1.49 -11.76 -11.59
CA PRO A 118 1.54 -12.85 -12.56
C PRO A 118 2.13 -14.07 -11.82
N PHE A 119 1.25 -14.85 -11.20
CA PHE A 119 1.61 -16.11 -10.56
C PHE A 119 1.91 -17.14 -11.66
N GLU A 120 3.18 -17.26 -12.05
CA GLU A 120 3.71 -18.57 -12.39
C GLU A 120 4.22 -19.17 -11.08
N ALA A 121 3.51 -20.19 -10.59
CA ALA A 121 4.04 -21.03 -9.53
C ALA A 121 5.46 -21.46 -9.94
N PRO A 122 6.45 -21.46 -9.03
CA PRO A 122 7.67 -22.18 -9.32
C PRO A 122 7.27 -23.62 -9.66
N ASP A 123 7.69 -24.11 -10.83
CA ASP A 123 7.52 -25.50 -11.21
C ASP A 123 7.94 -26.34 -10.00
N ALA A 124 6.98 -27.00 -9.37
CA ALA A 124 7.27 -27.87 -8.25
C ALA A 124 8.32 -28.86 -8.76
N PRO A 125 9.48 -29.02 -8.09
CA PRO A 125 10.44 -30.00 -8.53
C PRO A 125 9.72 -31.34 -8.57
N ALA A 126 9.74 -31.98 -9.74
CA ALA A 126 9.09 -33.27 -9.95
C ALA A 126 9.49 -34.17 -8.78
N PRO A 127 8.53 -34.87 -8.14
CA PRO A 127 8.86 -35.76 -7.03
C PRO A 127 9.98 -36.69 -7.50
N ALA A 128 11.09 -36.68 -6.76
CA ALA A 128 12.22 -37.55 -7.05
C ALA A 128 11.65 -38.97 -7.18
N SER A 129 11.79 -39.54 -8.37
CA SER A 129 11.42 -40.93 -8.60
C SER A 129 12.34 -41.76 -7.70
N GLU A 130 11.77 -42.37 -6.67
CA GLU A 130 12.48 -43.38 -5.88
C GLU A 130 12.67 -44.60 -6.78
N ASP A 131 13.93 -44.96 -7.03
CA ASP A 131 14.35 -46.23 -7.65
C ASP A 131 14.04 -47.45 -6.77
#